data_AF-A0A6A5UG10-F1
#
_entry.id   AF-A0A6A5UG10-F1
#
_cell.length_a   1.000
_cell.length_b   1.000
_cell.length_c   1.000
_cell.angle_alpha   90.00
_cell.angle_beta   90.00
_cell.angle_gamma   90.00
#
_symmetry.space_group_name_H-M   'P 1'
#
loop_
_entity.id
_entity.type
_entity.pdbx_description
1 polymer ?
#
loop_
_entity_poly.entity_id
_entity_poly.type
_entity_poly.pdbx_seq_one_letter_code
_entity_poly.pdbx_strand_id
1 'polypeptide(L)'
;MASPRPSVSLFLLAALFLALFALQTTAAPVFRTLPPSENLTARPAGQPAGLYSCSGPKFTGTCHYWPPSQTSSYHCYPVPDSEIENRSWGPDEGGACKLFTSGDCNEDTRYYMPNHQGKDGDIWRFPGDDIAEGVKIRSLWCYKT
;
A
#
# COMPACT_ATOMS: atom_id res chain seq x y z
N MET A 1 -29.76 63.22 -19.71
CA MET A 1 -28.48 62.88 -19.05
C MET A 1 -28.79 62.41 -17.64
N ALA A 2 -28.75 61.09 -17.40
CA ALA A 2 -29.06 60.47 -16.11
C ALA A 2 -27.83 59.71 -15.62
N SER A 3 -27.38 60.03 -14.41
CA SER A 3 -26.22 59.44 -13.75
C SER A 3 -26.65 58.25 -12.91
N PRO A 4 -26.02 57.06 -13.02
CA PRO A 4 -26.37 55.92 -12.19
C PRO A 4 -25.67 56.03 -10.83
N ARG A 5 -26.46 55.90 -9.75
CA ARG A 5 -25.93 55.78 -8.39
C ARG A 5 -25.49 54.32 -8.13
N PRO A 6 -24.32 54.07 -7.54
CA PRO A 6 -23.90 52.73 -7.19
C PRO A 6 -24.67 52.20 -5.98
N SER A 7 -25.18 50.97 -6.12
CA SER A 7 -25.86 50.21 -5.07
C SER A 7 -24.87 49.78 -3.97
N VAL A 8 -25.02 50.39 -2.80
CA VAL A 8 -24.27 50.15 -1.56
C VAL A 8 -24.31 48.68 -1.09
N SER A 9 -25.23 47.88 -1.63
CA SER A 9 -25.50 46.51 -1.19
C SER A 9 -24.43 45.46 -1.59
N LEU A 10 -23.55 45.74 -2.56
CA LEU A 10 -22.54 44.78 -3.01
C LEU A 10 -21.27 44.76 -2.14
N PHE A 11 -20.93 45.87 -1.48
CA PHE A 11 -19.67 45.97 -0.71
C PHE A 11 -19.71 45.21 0.62
N LEU A 12 -20.90 45.01 1.21
CA LEU A 12 -21.05 44.30 2.49
C LEU A 12 -20.91 42.78 2.36
N LEU A 13 -21.29 42.18 1.22
CA LEU A 13 -21.17 40.73 1.00
C LEU A 13 -19.72 40.29 0.74
N ALA A 14 -18.90 41.14 0.13
CA ALA A 14 -17.49 40.83 -0.14
C ALA A 14 -16.64 40.80 1.15
N ALA A 15 -16.97 41.63 2.15
CA ALA A 15 -16.24 41.68 3.42
C ALA A 15 -16.47 40.43 4.29
N LEU A 16 -17.65 39.81 4.20
CA LEU A 16 -17.99 38.61 4.99
C LEU A 16 -17.25 37.36 4.49
N PHE A 17 -16.97 37.26 3.19
CA PHE A 17 -16.23 36.12 2.61
C PHE A 17 -14.73 36.12 2.94
N LEU A 18 -14.12 37.30 3.12
CA LEU A 18 -12.71 37.42 3.50
C LEU A 18 -12.44 37.06 4.97
N ALA A 19 -13.44 37.19 5.85
CA ALA A 19 -13.30 36.83 7.27
C ALA A 19 -13.40 35.31 7.52
N LEU A 20 -13.99 34.53 6.60
CA LEU A 20 -14.12 33.08 6.73
C LEU A 20 -12.87 32.29 6.33
N PHE A 21 -11.90 32.91 5.66
CA PHE A 21 -10.66 32.25 5.23
C PHE A 21 -9.52 32.32 6.25
N ALA A 22 -9.71 33.03 7.37
CA ALA A 22 -8.66 33.24 8.38
C ALA A 22 -8.58 32.14 9.46
N LEU A 23 -9.46 31.13 9.44
CA LEU A 23 -9.38 29.95 10.33
C LEU A 23 -8.88 28.71 9.59
N GLN A 24 -7.75 28.82 8.88
CA GLN A 24 -7.00 27.63 8.52
C GLN A 24 -6.02 27.34 9.67
N THR A 25 -6.49 26.53 10.61
CA THR A 25 -5.67 25.95 11.67
C THR A 25 -4.49 25.23 11.03
N THR A 26 -3.29 25.79 11.17
CA THR A 26 -2.03 25.09 10.93
C THR A 26 -1.91 24.00 11.99
N ALA A 27 -2.58 22.87 11.76
CA ALA A 27 -2.30 21.66 12.49
C ALA A 27 -0.85 21.30 12.16
N ALA A 28 0.04 21.48 13.13
CA ALA A 28 1.40 20.99 13.03
C ALA A 28 1.32 19.50 12.65
N PRO A 29 2.18 19.00 11.73
CA PRO A 29 2.26 17.59 11.48
C PRO A 29 2.56 16.91 12.81
N VAL A 30 1.57 16.20 13.35
CA VAL A 30 1.79 15.30 14.48
C VAL A 30 2.68 14.20 13.90
N PHE A 31 3.99 14.39 14.03
CA PHE A 31 4.95 13.31 13.91
C PHE A 31 4.58 12.33 15.00
N ARG A 32 3.69 11.39 14.67
CA ARG A 32 3.53 10.17 15.42
C ARG A 32 4.87 9.47 15.28
N THR A 33 5.69 9.57 16.33
CA THR A 33 6.78 8.64 16.57
C THR A 33 6.15 7.26 16.44
N LEU A 34 6.46 6.58 15.32
CA LEU A 34 6.11 5.18 15.18
C LEU A 34 6.63 4.48 16.45
N PRO A 35 5.84 3.60 17.09
CA PRO A 35 6.35 2.83 18.21
C PRO A 35 7.68 2.21 17.76
N PRO A 36 8.72 2.22 18.61
CA PRO A 36 9.99 1.61 18.27
C PRO A 36 9.68 0.19 17.83
N SER A 37 9.96 -0.08 16.55
CA SER A 37 9.72 -1.36 15.90
C SER A 37 10.19 -2.45 16.85
N GLU A 38 9.25 -3.20 17.42
CA GLU A 38 9.58 -4.29 18.33
C GLU A 38 10.52 -5.23 17.58
N ASN A 39 11.77 -5.29 18.04
CA ASN A 39 12.81 -6.25 17.65
C ASN A 39 12.73 -6.71 16.18
N LEU A 40 13.05 -5.82 15.25
CA LEU A 40 13.66 -6.24 13.98
C LEU A 40 15.07 -6.74 14.30
N THR A 41 15.17 -7.95 14.87
CA THR A 41 16.40 -8.75 14.85
C THR A 41 16.94 -8.63 13.43
N ALA A 42 18.10 -7.99 13.25
CA ALA A 42 18.72 -7.60 11.97
C ALA A 42 18.19 -8.45 10.80
N ARG A 43 17.05 -8.03 10.23
CA ARG A 43 16.39 -8.82 9.19
C ARG A 43 17.26 -8.70 7.96
N PRO A 44 17.56 -9.80 7.27
CA PRO A 44 18.33 -9.72 6.05
C PRO A 44 17.48 -9.03 4.98
N ALA A 45 17.60 -7.72 4.89
CA ALA A 45 17.05 -6.94 3.79
C ALA A 45 17.89 -7.16 2.54
N GLY A 46 17.25 -7.12 1.38
CA GLY A 46 17.93 -7.20 0.08
C GLY A 46 18.37 -8.62 -0.28
N GLN A 47 17.63 -9.65 0.15
CA GLN A 47 17.77 -10.97 -0.45
C GLN A 47 16.80 -11.12 -1.62
N PRO A 48 17.29 -11.14 -2.88
CA PRO A 48 16.40 -11.27 -4.02
C PRO A 48 15.51 -12.51 -3.90
N ALA A 49 14.24 -12.34 -4.27
CA ALA A 49 13.16 -13.32 -4.09
C ALA A 49 12.67 -13.54 -2.64
N GLY A 50 13.26 -12.90 -1.62
CA GLY A 50 12.62 -12.77 -0.31
C GLY A 50 11.31 -11.98 -0.42
N LEU A 51 10.33 -12.24 0.45
CA LEU A 51 9.00 -11.62 0.43
C LEU A 51 8.57 -11.18 1.82
N TYR A 52 8.00 -9.99 1.92
CA TYR A 52 7.34 -9.50 3.12
C TYR A 52 5.83 -9.59 2.97
N SER A 53 5.15 -10.01 4.03
CA SER A 53 3.70 -9.95 4.19
C SER A 53 3.39 -9.24 5.52
N CYS A 54 2.44 -8.32 5.55
CA CYS A 54 2.05 -7.63 6.78
C CYS A 54 0.54 -7.63 6.97
N SER A 55 0.08 -7.71 8.22
CA SER A 55 -1.34 -7.74 8.55
C SER A 55 -2.06 -6.42 8.27
N GLY A 56 -1.36 -5.29 8.28
CA GLY A 56 -1.88 -3.97 7.93
C GLY A 56 -1.49 -3.52 6.53
N PRO A 57 -2.22 -2.57 5.94
CA PRO A 57 -1.85 -1.96 4.66
C PRO A 57 -0.55 -1.15 4.79
N LYS A 58 0.10 -0.86 3.67
CA LYS A 58 1.33 -0.07 3.55
C LYS A 58 2.45 -0.59 4.45
N PHE A 59 2.58 -1.92 4.56
CA PHE A 59 3.58 -2.59 5.38
C PHE A 59 3.52 -2.20 6.86
N THR A 60 2.30 -2.07 7.39
CA THR A 60 2.05 -1.78 8.81
C THR A 60 1.54 -3.01 9.56
N GLY A 61 1.53 -2.96 10.89
CA GLY A 61 1.09 -4.08 11.73
C GLY A 61 2.18 -5.15 11.89
N THR A 62 1.75 -6.40 12.04
CA THR A 62 2.66 -7.54 12.22
C THR A 62 3.13 -8.01 10.86
N CYS A 63 4.45 -7.98 10.64
CA CYS A 63 5.05 -8.39 9.37
C CYS A 63 5.82 -9.70 9.48
N HIS A 64 5.55 -10.64 8.58
CA HIS A 64 6.34 -11.84 8.39
C HIS A 64 7.33 -11.67 7.22
N TYR A 65 8.52 -12.24 7.36
CA TYR A 65 9.50 -12.29 6.30
C TYR A 65 9.66 -13.73 5.83
N TRP A 66 9.44 -13.93 4.55
CA TRP A 66 9.58 -15.17 3.84
C TRP A 66 10.97 -15.21 3.16
N PRO A 67 11.91 -16.05 3.63
CA PRO A 67 13.23 -16.13 3.02
C PRO A 67 13.16 -16.75 1.62
N PRO A 68 14.13 -16.50 0.73
CA PRO A 68 14.19 -17.09 -0.61
C PRO A 68 14.05 -18.61 -0.65
N SER A 69 14.43 -19.33 0.41
CA SER A 69 14.25 -20.79 0.51
C SER A 69 12.78 -21.24 0.65
N GLN A 70 11.88 -20.32 1.00
CA GLN A 70 10.45 -20.54 1.20
C GLN A 70 9.57 -19.79 0.19
N THR A 71 10.18 -19.17 -0.80
CA THR A 71 9.49 -18.37 -1.82
C THR A 71 10.04 -18.60 -3.23
N SER A 72 11.32 -18.98 -3.32
CA SER A 72 12.07 -19.11 -4.56
C SER A 72 12.59 -20.53 -4.71
N SER A 73 12.33 -21.10 -5.89
CA SER A 73 12.96 -22.28 -6.52
C SER A 73 11.95 -22.91 -7.48
N TYR A 74 11.40 -22.20 -8.48
CA TYR A 74 10.41 -22.78 -9.43
C TYR A 74 9.22 -23.55 -8.79
N HIS A 75 8.93 -23.30 -7.51
CA HIS A 75 7.95 -24.04 -6.73
C HIS A 75 6.85 -23.11 -6.24
N CYS A 76 5.64 -23.66 -6.19
CA CYS A 76 4.49 -23.02 -5.57
C CYS A 76 4.57 -23.24 -4.05
N TYR A 77 4.55 -22.16 -3.28
CA TYR A 77 4.61 -22.24 -1.83
C TYR A 77 3.24 -21.92 -1.22
N PRO A 78 2.69 -22.79 -0.37
CA PRO A 78 1.43 -22.51 0.32
C PRO A 78 1.63 -21.43 1.39
N VAL A 79 0.70 -20.49 1.46
CA VAL A 79 0.62 -19.49 2.53
C VAL A 79 -0.12 -20.11 3.73
N PRO A 80 0.44 -20.05 4.95
CA PRO A 80 -0.20 -20.48 6.19
C PRO A 80 -1.49 -19.72 6.44
N ASP A 81 -2.49 -20.38 7.02
CA ASP A 81 -3.80 -19.79 7.30
C ASP A 81 -3.73 -18.50 8.13
N SER A 82 -2.70 -18.32 8.96
CA SER A 82 -2.46 -17.11 9.74
C SER A 82 -2.08 -15.87 8.92
N GLU A 83 -1.68 -16.05 7.66
CA GLU A 83 -1.16 -14.99 6.79
C GLU A 83 -2.00 -14.79 5.52
N ILE A 84 -2.95 -15.68 5.21
CA ILE A 84 -3.73 -15.59 3.96
C ILE A 84 -4.51 -14.27 3.83
N GLU A 85 -4.81 -13.60 4.95
CA GLU A 85 -5.54 -12.32 5.00
C GLU A 85 -4.62 -11.10 5.19
N ASN A 86 -3.29 -11.27 5.11
CA ASN A 86 -2.34 -10.16 5.23
C ASN A 86 -2.59 -9.10 4.15
N ARG A 87 -2.52 -7.83 4.53
CA ARG A 87 -3.01 -6.70 3.73
C ARG A 87 -1.99 -6.05 2.81
N SER A 88 -0.70 -6.24 3.04
CA SER A 88 0.34 -5.77 2.12
C SER A 88 1.40 -6.83 1.89
N TRP A 89 1.86 -6.94 0.65
CA TRP A 89 2.81 -7.94 0.20
C TRP A 89 3.87 -7.30 -0.69
N GLY A 90 5.13 -7.70 -0.59
CA GLY A 90 6.18 -7.12 -1.43
C GLY A 90 7.51 -7.88 -1.38
N PRO A 91 8.11 -8.21 -2.53
CA PRO A 91 9.43 -8.82 -2.54
C PRO A 91 10.50 -7.83 -2.09
N ASP A 92 11.61 -8.37 -1.59
CA ASP A 92 12.86 -7.63 -1.41
C ASP A 92 13.37 -7.06 -2.74
N GLU A 93 14.22 -6.04 -2.66
CA GLU A 93 14.86 -5.42 -3.83
C GLU A 93 15.55 -6.47 -4.72
N GLY A 94 15.33 -6.38 -6.04
CA GLY A 94 15.80 -7.37 -7.02
C GLY A 94 14.98 -8.67 -7.06
N GLY A 95 13.86 -8.73 -6.35
CA GLY A 95 12.88 -9.82 -6.41
C GLY A 95 11.58 -9.45 -7.12
N ALA A 96 10.88 -10.49 -7.55
CA ALA A 96 9.54 -10.44 -8.11
C ALA A 96 8.71 -11.61 -7.58
N CYS A 97 7.42 -11.41 -7.36
CA CYS A 97 6.50 -12.45 -6.92
C CYS A 97 5.20 -12.47 -7.72
N LYS A 98 4.62 -13.66 -7.87
CA LYS A 98 3.23 -13.87 -8.23
C LYS A 98 2.49 -14.34 -6.97
N LEU A 99 1.31 -13.77 -6.74
CA LEU A 99 0.43 -14.15 -5.64
C LEU A 99 -0.82 -14.81 -6.22
N PHE A 100 -1.35 -15.82 -5.53
CA PHE A 100 -2.48 -16.61 -6.02
C PHE A 100 -3.52 -16.81 -4.93
N THR A 101 -4.78 -16.81 -5.34
CA THR A 101 -5.92 -17.02 -4.43
C THR A 101 -6.26 -18.50 -4.23
N SER A 102 -5.68 -19.40 -5.04
CA SER A 102 -5.67 -20.86 -4.81
C SER A 102 -4.36 -21.32 -4.19
N GLY A 103 -4.32 -22.58 -3.73
CA GLY A 103 -3.13 -23.18 -3.12
C GLY A 103 -2.16 -23.83 -4.10
N ASP A 104 -2.44 -23.80 -5.41
CA ASP A 104 -1.72 -24.55 -6.46
C ASP A 104 -0.98 -23.67 -7.47
N CYS A 105 -0.94 -22.34 -7.25
CA CYS A 105 -0.32 -21.37 -8.17
C CYS A 105 -0.86 -21.47 -9.61
N ASN A 106 -2.14 -21.80 -9.77
CA ASN A 106 -2.81 -21.75 -11.05
C ASN A 106 -2.86 -20.30 -11.57
N GLU A 107 -2.41 -20.05 -12.80
CA GLU A 107 -2.44 -18.70 -13.39
C GLU A 107 -3.86 -18.10 -13.47
N ASP A 108 -4.91 -18.93 -13.53
CA ASP A 108 -6.32 -18.48 -13.51
C ASP A 108 -6.72 -17.83 -12.18
N THR A 109 -6.00 -18.11 -11.09
CA THR A 109 -6.30 -17.59 -9.74
C THR A 109 -5.30 -16.53 -9.29
N ARG A 110 -4.44 -16.09 -10.21
CA ARG A 110 -3.42 -15.07 -9.98
C ARG A 110 -4.07 -13.77 -9.54
N TYR A 111 -3.53 -13.20 -8.48
CA TYR A 111 -3.95 -11.90 -7.98
C TYR A 111 -3.13 -10.79 -8.62
N TYR A 112 -3.79 -9.96 -9.40
CA TYR A 112 -3.20 -8.81 -10.08
C TYR A 112 -3.23 -7.59 -9.18
N MET A 113 -2.15 -6.82 -9.16
CA MET A 113 -2.10 -5.57 -8.42
C MET A 113 -3.21 -4.64 -8.93
N PRO A 114 -4.06 -4.08 -8.03
CA PRO A 114 -5.02 -3.06 -8.41
C PRO A 114 -4.27 -1.90 -9.05
N ASN A 115 -4.52 -1.66 -10.32
CA ASN A 115 -3.76 -0.67 -11.05
C ASN A 115 -3.96 0.74 -10.54
N HIS A 116 -2.86 1.47 -10.38
CA HIS A 116 -2.90 2.92 -10.46
C HIS A 116 -2.82 3.46 -11.91
N GLN A 117 -2.58 2.63 -12.95
CA GLN A 117 -2.35 3.09 -14.34
C GLN A 117 -2.93 2.21 -15.48
N GLY A 118 -3.82 1.26 -15.20
CA GLY A 118 -4.52 0.45 -16.23
C GLY A 118 -3.67 -0.58 -17.01
N LYS A 119 -2.48 -0.97 -16.53
CA LYS A 119 -1.72 -2.14 -17.04
C LYS A 119 -1.51 -3.14 -15.92
N ASP A 120 -2.34 -4.19 -15.80
CA ASP A 120 -2.34 -5.06 -14.63
C ASP A 120 -0.92 -5.55 -14.39
N GLY A 121 -0.32 -5.09 -13.29
CA GLY A 121 1.01 -5.49 -12.88
C GLY A 121 0.87 -6.96 -12.51
N ASP A 122 1.17 -7.82 -13.47
CA ASP A 122 1.06 -9.26 -13.31
C ASP A 122 2.07 -9.75 -12.26
N ILE A 123 3.14 -8.98 -12.05
CA ILE A 123 4.24 -9.30 -11.15
C ILE A 123 4.34 -8.25 -10.05
N TRP A 124 4.27 -8.71 -8.81
CA TRP A 124 4.57 -7.92 -7.62
C TRP A 124 6.07 -7.69 -7.56
N ARG A 125 6.50 -6.44 -7.69
CA ARG A 125 7.92 -6.03 -7.59
C ARG A 125 8.09 -5.12 -6.39
N PHE A 126 9.33 -5.01 -5.91
CA PHE A 126 9.67 -4.06 -4.86
C PHE A 126 9.15 -2.64 -5.20
N PRO A 127 8.52 -1.93 -4.26
CA PRO A 127 8.36 -2.26 -2.83
C PRO A 127 7.20 -3.20 -2.48
N GLY A 128 6.40 -3.63 -3.47
CA GLY A 128 5.12 -4.31 -3.25
C GLY A 128 3.97 -3.31 -3.09
N ASP A 129 2.83 -3.78 -2.62
CA ASP A 129 1.60 -2.98 -2.52
C ASP A 129 0.57 -3.57 -1.53
N ASP A 130 -0.59 -2.96 -1.48
CA ASP A 130 -1.75 -3.43 -0.74
C ASP A 130 -2.59 -4.41 -1.57
N ILE A 131 -3.11 -5.44 -0.90
CA ILE A 131 -4.17 -6.28 -1.45
C ILE A 131 -5.54 -5.70 -1.09
N ALA A 132 -6.51 -5.91 -1.98
CA ALA A 132 -7.89 -5.51 -1.76
C ALA A 132 -8.47 -6.26 -0.56
N GLU A 133 -9.46 -5.63 0.08
CA GLU A 133 -10.08 -6.19 1.28
C GLU A 133 -10.84 -7.49 0.97
N GLY A 134 -10.72 -8.47 1.87
CA GLY A 134 -11.33 -9.79 1.73
C GLY A 134 -10.62 -10.75 0.76
N VAL A 135 -9.57 -10.30 0.07
CA VAL A 135 -8.73 -11.18 -0.76
C VAL A 135 -7.90 -12.09 0.13
N LYS A 136 -7.87 -13.38 -0.21
CA LYS A 136 -7.09 -14.39 0.50
C LYS A 136 -5.99 -14.94 -0.40
N ILE A 137 -4.73 -14.66 -0.08
CA ILE A 137 -3.59 -15.20 -0.81
C ILE A 137 -3.24 -16.55 -0.21
N ARG A 138 -3.36 -17.62 -1.00
CA ARG A 138 -3.19 -19.00 -0.54
C ARG A 138 -1.90 -19.63 -1.02
N SER A 139 -1.31 -19.11 -2.08
CA SER A 139 0.03 -19.50 -2.50
C SER A 139 0.78 -18.36 -3.16
N LEU A 140 2.09 -18.53 -3.23
CA LEU A 140 3.01 -17.56 -3.80
C LEU A 140 4.10 -18.26 -4.61
N TRP A 141 4.65 -17.52 -5.56
CA TRP A 141 5.84 -17.92 -6.30
C TRP A 141 6.72 -16.71 -6.58
N CYS A 142 7.93 -16.70 -6.03
CA CYS A 142 8.89 -15.61 -6.19
C CYS A 142 10.13 -16.04 -6.95
N TYR A 143 10.77 -15.08 -7.59
CA TYR A 143 12.00 -15.25 -8.35
C TYR A 143 12.85 -13.98 -8.30
N LYS A 144 14.15 -14.16 -8.56
CA LYS A 144 15.10 -13.06 -8.70
C LYS A 144 14.96 -12.45 -10.09
N THR A 145 14.94 -11.12 -10.18
CA THR A 145 14.92 -10.36 -11.44
C THR A 145 16.30 -9.86 -11.85
#